data_AF-A0AAU4I3S1-F1
#
_entry.id   AF-A0AAU4I3S1-F1
#
_cell.length_a   1.000
_cell.length_b   1.000
_cell.length_c   1.000
_cell.angle_alpha   90.00
_cell.angle_beta   90.00
_cell.angle_gamma   90.00
#
_symmetry.space_group_name_H-M   'P 1'
#
loop_
_entity.id
_entity.type
_entity.pdbx_description
1 polymer ?
#
loop_
_entity_poly.entity_id
_entity_poly.type
_entity_poly.pdbx_seq_one_letter_code
_entity_poly.pdbx_strand_id
1 'polypeptide(L)'
;MERGEQYVRYQQDRTVLASIGAHLDPQVSRVSVRLPRSVAESAVAAWDREEPGRIGEESREEYELRDDAAELAFIGLAISSRGVWDGEEVVIDLDVVQIAAALQAAR
;
A
#
# COMPACT_ATOMS: atom_id res chain seq x y z
N MET A 1 -10.30 11.74 -33.22
CA MET A 1 -9.16 11.65 -32.29
C MET A 1 -8.57 10.27 -32.45
N GLU A 2 -7.34 10.22 -32.92
CA GLU A 2 -6.61 8.97 -33.04
C GLU A 2 -6.23 8.47 -31.63
N ARG A 3 -6.25 7.16 -31.41
CA ARG A 3 -5.91 6.53 -30.11
C ARG A 3 -4.59 7.08 -29.57
N GLY A 4 -3.60 7.34 -30.43
CA GLY A 4 -2.31 7.93 -30.05
C GLY A 4 -2.43 9.31 -29.37
N GLU A 5 -3.26 10.22 -29.90
CA GLU A 5 -3.45 11.55 -29.32
C GLU A 5 -4.06 11.50 -27.91
N GLN A 6 -4.94 10.52 -27.66
CA GLN A 6 -5.57 10.32 -26.36
C GLN A 6 -4.56 9.83 -25.32
N TYR A 7 -3.73 8.85 -25.65
CA TYR A 7 -2.73 8.33 -24.71
C TYR A 7 -1.61 9.35 -24.40
N VAL A 8 -1.26 10.21 -25.36
CA VAL A 8 -0.34 11.35 -25.09
C VAL A 8 -0.96 12.28 -24.04
N ARG A 9 -2.25 12.60 -24.17
CA ARG A 9 -2.96 13.42 -23.18
C ARG A 9 -2.99 12.74 -21.81
N TYR A 10 -3.30 11.44 -21.74
CA TYR A 10 -3.30 10.70 -20.47
C TYR A 10 -1.92 10.65 -19.80
N GLN A 11 -0.83 10.62 -20.57
CA GLN A 11 0.53 10.72 -20.03
C GLN A 11 0.79 12.11 -19.43
N GLN A 12 0.31 13.17 -20.08
CA GLN A 12 0.38 14.54 -19.55
C GLN A 12 -0.45 14.66 -18.27
N ASP A 13 -1.68 14.14 -18.26
CA ASP A 13 -2.55 14.12 -17.08
C ASP A 13 -1.88 13.37 -15.91
N ARG A 14 -1.25 12.22 -16.17
CA ARG A 14 -0.47 11.48 -15.16
C ARG A 14 0.68 12.32 -14.58
N THR A 15 1.34 13.13 -15.40
CA THR A 15 2.44 14.01 -14.97
C THR A 15 1.94 15.10 -14.02
N VAL A 16 0.77 15.67 -14.31
CA VAL A 16 0.11 16.65 -13.42
C VAL A 16 -0.30 15.98 -12.10
N LEU A 17 -0.89 14.79 -12.17
CA LEU A 17 -1.27 14.03 -10.97
C LEU A 17 -0.05 13.71 -10.08
N ALA A 18 1.08 13.30 -10.67
CA ALA A 18 2.32 13.06 -9.93
C ALA A 18 2.86 14.33 -9.26
N SER A 19 2.78 15.48 -9.93
CA SER A 19 3.17 16.77 -9.35
C SER A 19 2.30 17.15 -8.15
N ILE A 20 0.99 16.91 -8.23
CA ILE A 20 0.07 17.11 -7.10
C ILE A 20 0.50 16.21 -5.93
N GLY A 21 0.74 14.92 -6.19
CA GLY A 21 1.21 13.97 -5.17
C GLY A 21 2.48 14.44 -4.45
N ALA A 22 3.49 14.89 -5.20
CA ALA A 22 4.74 15.40 -4.64
C ALA A 22 4.55 16.64 -3.73
N HIS A 23 3.56 17.49 -4.01
CA HIS A 23 3.22 18.62 -3.14
C HIS A 23 2.43 18.19 -1.90
N LEU A 24 1.58 17.17 -2.00
CA LEU A 24 0.75 16.69 -0.90
C LEU A 24 1.54 15.82 0.08
N ASP A 25 2.47 14.99 -0.40
CA ASP A 25 3.26 14.04 0.40
C ASP A 25 3.81 14.62 1.71
N PRO A 26 4.51 15.79 1.74
CA PRO A 26 5.03 16.35 2.99
C PRO A 26 3.95 16.97 3.91
N GLN A 27 2.72 17.17 3.41
CA GLN A 27 1.61 17.78 4.15
C GLN A 27 0.71 16.73 4.81
N VAL A 28 0.73 15.51 4.30
CA VAL A 28 -0.14 14.43 4.77
C VAL A 28 0.52 13.77 5.98
N SER A 29 -0.15 13.85 7.13
CA SER A 29 0.22 13.07 8.30
C SER A 29 -0.34 11.65 8.20
N ARG A 30 0.22 10.75 9.01
CA ARG A 30 -0.39 9.44 9.23
C ARG A 30 -1.80 9.59 9.82
N VAL A 31 -2.66 8.63 9.51
CA VAL A 31 -4.03 8.55 10.01
C VAL A 31 -4.11 7.41 11.02
N SER A 32 -4.66 7.70 12.20
CA SER A 32 -4.87 6.69 13.24
C SER A 32 -6.09 5.83 12.91
N VAL A 33 -5.90 4.53 12.78
CA VAL A 33 -6.93 3.55 12.43
C VAL A 33 -6.96 2.40 13.43
N ARG A 34 -8.06 1.64 13.43
CA ARG A 34 -8.25 0.43 14.22
C ARG A 34 -8.41 -0.79 13.33
N LEU A 35 -7.75 -1.89 13.70
CA LEU A 35 -7.86 -3.18 13.03
C LEU A 35 -8.12 -4.28 14.06
N PRO A 36 -8.93 -5.29 13.70
CA PRO A 36 -9.03 -6.50 14.49
C PRO A 36 -7.66 -7.15 14.68
N ARG A 37 -7.43 -7.65 15.89
CA ARG A 37 -6.18 -8.29 16.29
C ARG A 37 -5.74 -9.38 15.32
N SER A 38 -6.66 -10.24 14.92
CA SER A 38 -6.38 -11.36 14.00
C SER A 38 -5.89 -10.90 12.62
N VAL A 39 -6.44 -9.79 12.11
CA VAL A 39 -6.03 -9.21 10.83
C VAL A 39 -4.65 -8.56 10.96
N ALA A 40 -4.43 -7.84 12.07
CA ALA A 40 -3.15 -7.22 12.38
C ALA A 40 -2.02 -8.24 12.55
N GLU A 41 -2.28 -9.34 13.26
CA GLU A 41 -1.34 -10.45 13.41
C GLU A 41 -0.98 -11.08 12.05
N SER A 42 -1.94 -11.17 11.13
CA SER A 42 -1.68 -11.67 9.77
C SER A 42 -0.77 -10.73 8.97
N ALA A 43 -0.95 -9.41 9.10
CA ALA A 43 -0.06 -8.43 8.48
C ALA A 43 1.35 -8.49 9.08
N VAL A 44 1.48 -8.60 10.40
CA VAL A 44 2.78 -8.79 11.08
C VAL A 44 3.47 -10.07 10.62
N ALA A 45 2.73 -11.18 10.52
CA ALA A 45 3.27 -12.43 10.00
C ALA A 45 3.75 -12.31 8.53
N ALA A 46 3.12 -11.45 7.73
CA ALA A 46 3.58 -11.16 6.37
C ALA A 46 4.88 -10.34 6.33
N TRP A 47 5.10 -9.46 7.31
CA TRP A 47 6.37 -8.76 7.48
C TRP A 47 7.49 -9.68 7.96
N ASP A 48 7.18 -10.57 8.92
CA ASP A 48 8.19 -11.40 9.57
C ASP A 48 8.61 -12.63 8.75
N ARG A 49 7.89 -12.97 7.67
CA ARG A 49 8.25 -14.15 6.87
C ARG A 49 9.49 -13.92 6.03
N GLU A 50 10.26 -14.98 5.88
CA GLU A 50 11.31 -15.06 4.88
C GLU A 50 10.71 -15.46 3.52
N GLU A 51 11.14 -14.80 2.45
CA GLU A 51 10.80 -15.15 1.07
C GLU A 51 12.10 -15.54 0.32
N PRO A 52 12.65 -16.74 0.60
CA PRO A 52 13.88 -17.21 -0.03
C PRO A 52 13.58 -17.65 -1.47
N GLY A 53 13.49 -16.69 -2.38
CA GLY A 53 13.24 -16.93 -3.80
C GLY A 53 13.79 -15.80 -4.65
N ARG A 54 14.27 -16.13 -5.86
CA ARG A 54 14.60 -15.10 -6.84
C ARG A 54 13.36 -14.76 -7.63
N ILE A 55 13.05 -13.47 -7.75
CA ILE A 55 11.98 -12.99 -8.64
C ILE A 55 12.39 -13.31 -10.09
N GLY A 56 11.54 -14.05 -10.80
CA GLY A 56 11.72 -14.43 -12.20
C GLY A 56 11.14 -13.39 -13.16
N GLU A 57 10.83 -13.80 -14.38
CA GLU A 57 9.97 -12.99 -15.26
C GLU A 57 8.55 -13.00 -14.69
N GLU A 58 7.94 -11.82 -14.58
CA GLU A 58 6.59 -11.64 -14.06
C GLU A 58 5.69 -11.07 -15.17
N SER A 59 4.49 -11.61 -15.27
CA SER A 59 3.38 -10.93 -15.92
C SER A 59 2.96 -9.70 -15.11
N ARG A 60 2.13 -8.85 -15.72
CA ARG A 60 1.59 -7.68 -15.02
C ARG A 60 0.74 -8.05 -13.80
N GLU A 61 -0.06 -9.10 -13.91
CA GLU A 61 -0.93 -9.55 -12.81
C GLU A 61 -0.11 -10.11 -11.65
N GLU A 62 0.96 -10.85 -11.93
CA GLU A 62 1.88 -11.35 -10.90
C GLU A 62 2.62 -10.20 -10.19
N TYR A 63 3.03 -9.17 -10.96
CA TYR A 63 3.61 -7.95 -10.37
C TYR A 63 2.62 -7.27 -9.43
N GLU A 64 1.36 -7.08 -9.85
CA GLU A 64 0.32 -6.43 -9.05
C GLU A 64 0.06 -7.20 -7.74
N LEU A 65 0.00 -8.54 -7.80
CA LEU A 65 -0.11 -9.39 -6.60
C LEU A 65 1.09 -9.28 -5.67
N ARG A 66 2.31 -9.19 -6.21
CA ARG A 66 3.53 -9.02 -5.42
C ARG A 66 3.57 -7.64 -4.76
N ASP A 67 3.11 -6.60 -5.46
CA ASP A 67 3.01 -5.23 -4.93
C ASP A 67 2.01 -5.18 -3.75
N ASP A 68 0.84 -5.78 -3.90
CA ASP A 68 -0.15 -5.90 -2.81
C ASP A 68 0.39 -6.68 -1.60
N ALA A 69 1.15 -7.75 -1.84
CA ALA A 69 1.80 -8.49 -0.77
C ALA A 69 2.87 -7.66 -0.03
N ALA A 70 3.58 -6.78 -0.74
CA ALA A 70 4.52 -5.85 -0.14
C ALA A 70 3.82 -4.79 0.71
N GLU A 71 2.70 -4.23 0.24
CA GLU A 71 1.89 -3.28 1.01
C GLU A 71 1.36 -3.90 2.31
N LEU A 72 0.89 -5.15 2.26
CA LEU A 72 0.52 -5.89 3.48
C LEU A 72 1.68 -6.02 4.47
N ALA A 73 2.88 -6.36 3.97
CA ALA A 73 4.07 -6.46 4.80
C ALA A 73 4.48 -5.10 5.40
N PHE A 74 4.36 -3.98 4.65
CA PHE A 74 4.62 -2.65 5.20
C PHE A 74 3.61 -2.23 6.27
N ILE A 75 2.35 -2.66 6.15
CA ILE A 75 1.35 -2.51 7.22
C ILE A 75 1.77 -3.36 8.43
N GLY A 76 2.25 -4.58 8.21
CA GLY A 76 2.83 -5.44 9.26
C GLY A 76 3.97 -4.77 10.03
N LEU A 77 4.95 -4.19 9.30
CA LEU A 77 6.05 -3.42 9.88
C LEU A 77 5.53 -2.22 10.69
N ALA A 78 4.51 -1.53 10.19
CA ALA A 78 3.90 -0.43 10.91
C ALA A 78 3.33 -0.90 12.24
N ILE A 79 2.51 -1.95 12.23
CA ILE A 79 1.91 -2.54 13.42
C ILE A 79 2.98 -2.99 14.42
N SER A 80 4.01 -3.69 13.97
CA SER A 80 5.08 -4.16 14.86
C SER A 80 5.89 -3.02 15.48
N SER A 81 6.09 -1.92 14.75
CA SER A 81 6.92 -0.80 15.20
C SER A 81 6.17 0.19 16.11
N ARG A 82 4.89 0.45 15.85
CA ARG A 82 4.14 1.55 16.52
C ARG A 82 2.69 1.21 16.86
N GLY A 83 2.26 -0.04 16.70
CA GLY A 83 0.90 -0.48 17.04
C GLY A 83 0.67 -0.54 18.55
N VAL A 84 -0.49 -0.04 18.99
CA VAL A 84 -0.94 -0.12 20.39
C VAL A 84 -2.06 -1.16 20.46
N TRP A 85 -1.74 -2.33 20.99
CA TRP A 85 -2.66 -3.45 21.14
C TRP A 85 -3.58 -3.23 22.34
N ASP A 86 -4.89 -3.33 22.13
CA ASP A 86 -5.93 -3.16 23.15
C ASP A 86 -7.00 -4.25 22.97
N GLY A 87 -6.88 -5.32 23.76
CA GLY A 87 -7.73 -6.50 23.66
C GLY A 87 -7.71 -7.13 22.27
N GLU A 88 -8.87 -7.15 21.62
CA GLU A 88 -9.11 -7.72 20.29
C GLU A 88 -8.84 -6.75 19.14
N GLU A 89 -8.28 -5.57 19.41
CA GLU A 89 -7.99 -4.56 18.40
C GLU A 89 -6.54 -4.05 18.53
N VAL A 90 -6.03 -3.47 17.45
CA VAL A 90 -4.81 -2.65 17.46
C VAL A 90 -5.11 -1.26 16.92
N VAL A 91 -4.61 -0.23 17.59
CA VAL A 91 -4.60 1.15 17.09
C VAL A 91 -3.24 1.39 16.44
N ILE A 92 -3.23 1.87 15.20
CA ILE A 92 -2.02 2.10 14.43
C ILE A 92 -2.14 3.36 13.57
N ASP A 93 -1.07 4.15 13.52
CA ASP A 93 -0.95 5.27 12.59
C ASP A 93 -0.40 4.78 11.25
N LEU A 94 -1.23 4.74 10.21
CA LEU A 94 -0.85 4.32 8.86
C LEU A 94 -0.67 5.52 7.93
N ASP A 95 0.23 5.35 6.95
CA ASP A 95 0.32 6.29 5.84
C ASP A 95 -0.95 6.22 4.98
N VAL A 96 -1.34 7.34 4.38
CA VAL A 96 -2.52 7.38 3.50
C VAL A 96 -2.35 6.46 2.30
N VAL A 97 -1.13 6.26 1.81
CA VAL A 97 -0.84 5.32 0.70
C VAL A 97 -1.14 3.88 1.12
N GLN A 98 -0.75 3.48 2.33
CA GLN A 98 -1.01 2.13 2.88
C GLN A 98 -2.52 1.90 3.05
N ILE A 99 -3.25 2.92 3.53
CA ILE A 99 -4.71 2.87 3.66
C ILE A 99 -5.36 2.75 2.27
N ALA A 100 -4.92 3.54 1.30
CA ALA A 100 -5.44 3.51 -0.05
C ALA A 100 -5.21 2.14 -0.72
N ALA A 101 -4.02 1.55 -0.56
CA ALA A 101 -3.70 0.22 -1.07
C ALA A 101 -4.64 -0.85 -0.49
N ALA A 102 -4.81 -0.89 0.83
CA ALA A 102 -5.72 -1.84 1.49
C ALA A 102 -7.18 -1.67 1.03
N LEU A 103 -7.64 -0.43 0.84
CA LEU A 103 -8.99 -0.16 0.35
C LEU A 103 -9.18 -0.49 -1.14
N GLN A 104 -8.11 -0.42 -1.92
CA GLN A 104 -8.12 -0.78 -3.34
C GLN A 104 -8.17 -2.30 -3.51
N ALA A 105 -7.38 -3.05 -2.73
CA ALA A 105 -7.38 -4.52 -2.73
C ALA A 105 -8.74 -5.14 -2.30
N ALA A 106 -9.57 -4.37 -1.58
CA ALA A 106 -10.90 -4.79 -1.14
C ALA A 106 -12.01 -4.63 -2.21
N ARG A 107 -11.69 -4.11 -3.40
CA ARG A 107 -12.65 -3.77 -4.46
C ARG A 107 -12.49 -4.65 -5.69
#